data_AF-A0A0B2SBR1-F1
#
_entry.id   AF-A0A0B2SBR1-F1
#
_cell.length_a   1.000
_cell.length_b   1.000
_cell.length_c   1.000
_cell.angle_alpha   90.00
_cell.angle_beta   90.00
_cell.angle_gamma   90.00
#
_symmetry.space_group_name_H-M   'P 1'
#
loop_
_entity.id
_entity.type
_entity.pdbx_description
1 polymer ?
#
loop_
_entity_poly.entity_id
_entity_poly.type
_entity_poly.pdbx_seq_one_letter_code
_entity_poly.pdbx_strand_id
1 'polypeptide(L)'
;MGGRQHSAHDCGVSWSIGYFLEPRIMLCLFAKQPLTIRLKGITNDSKDPSVDTFKSTTLPILKRFGVPSEGLEIKVESHGLPPNGGSEVLLFVPVVQSLTAVSWNDEGFVRKIRGTSFSTRMYVQFEYGMIKAARGIINPLVSYVHIFSDHRSGLEAGNNSPGYGISLVVETTSGCFIFIDTVVSQVRDNDTCGLADDARRDLMPPNDNGVGIASALLGEIAQSGV
;
A
#
# COMPACT_ATOMS: atom_id res chain seq x y z
N MET A 1 -21.75 25.22 5.69
CA MET A 1 -20.66 24.32 5.30
C MET A 1 -19.34 25.06 5.46
N GLY A 2 -18.71 24.96 6.63
CA GLY A 2 -17.46 25.67 6.95
C GLY A 2 -16.44 24.68 7.51
N GLY A 3 -15.87 23.86 6.63
CA GLY A 3 -14.73 23.02 7.01
C GLY A 3 -13.48 23.89 7.03
N ARG A 4 -12.83 24.02 8.19
CA ARG A 4 -11.45 24.54 8.25
C ARG A 4 -10.63 23.73 7.26
N GLN A 5 -10.03 24.38 6.26
CA GLN A 5 -9.02 23.73 5.43
C GLN A 5 -7.81 23.49 6.33
N HIS A 6 -7.68 22.27 6.84
CA HIS A 6 -6.46 21.86 7.52
C HIS A 6 -5.36 21.78 6.47
N SER A 7 -4.28 22.53 6.67
CA SER A 7 -3.06 22.42 5.85
C SER A 7 -2.61 20.96 5.79
N ALA A 8 -2.12 20.53 4.63
CA ALA A 8 -1.62 19.17 4.46
C ALA A 8 -0.56 18.86 5.51
N HIS A 9 -0.69 17.72 6.19
CA HIS A 9 0.32 17.28 7.13
C HIS A 9 1.47 16.64 6.36
N ASP A 10 2.63 17.26 6.46
CA ASP A 10 3.86 16.75 5.88
C ASP A 10 4.44 15.65 6.80
N CYS A 11 4.48 14.43 6.27
CA CYS A 11 5.02 13.24 6.93
C CYS A 11 6.55 13.14 6.75
N GLY A 12 7.15 13.99 5.91
CA GLY A 12 8.56 13.92 5.54
C GLY A 12 8.88 12.71 4.64
N VAL A 13 10.16 12.33 4.64
CA VAL A 13 10.71 11.24 3.81
C VAL A 13 11.38 10.13 4.61
N SER A 14 11.35 10.22 5.95
CA SER A 14 11.97 9.22 6.82
C SER A 14 11.12 7.96 6.99
N TRP A 15 9.80 8.11 6.94
CA TRP A 15 8.81 7.06 7.12
C TRP A 15 7.70 7.22 6.07
N SER A 16 7.05 6.12 5.72
CA SER A 16 5.92 6.16 4.80
C SER A 16 4.68 6.78 5.47
N ILE A 17 3.73 7.21 4.64
CA ILE A 17 2.39 7.64 5.07
C ILE A 17 1.67 6.51 5.81
N GLY A 18 1.93 5.24 5.45
CA GLY A 18 1.36 4.06 6.12
C GLY A 18 1.60 4.07 7.63
N TYR A 19 2.83 4.40 8.06
CA TYR A 19 3.18 4.53 9.48
C TYR A 19 2.31 5.55 10.22
N PHE A 20 1.99 6.67 9.58
CA PHE A 20 1.15 7.71 10.20
C PHE A 20 -0.35 7.41 10.11
N LEU A 21 -0.79 6.58 9.16
CA LEU A 21 -2.20 6.22 8.98
C LEU A 21 -2.72 5.35 10.12
N GLU A 22 -1.92 4.39 10.59
CA GLU A 22 -2.32 3.41 11.60
C GLU A 22 -2.78 4.03 12.92
N PRO A 23 -2.00 4.87 13.62
CA PRO A 23 -2.47 5.50 14.85
C PRO A 23 -3.54 6.56 14.57
N ARG A 24 -3.49 7.24 13.42
CA ARG A 24 -4.47 8.29 13.09
C ARG A 24 -5.86 7.74 12.88
N ILE A 25 -6.02 6.63 12.17
CA ILE A 25 -7.36 6.10 11.89
C ILE A 25 -8.06 5.73 13.20
N MET A 26 -7.32 5.11 14.13
CA MET A 26 -7.86 4.70 15.43
C MET A 26 -8.29 5.90 16.28
N LEU A 27 -7.53 6.99 16.27
CA LEU A 27 -7.88 8.21 16.99
C LEU A 27 -9.02 8.99 16.32
N CYS A 28 -9.01 9.06 14.98
CA CYS A 28 -9.97 9.85 14.21
C CYS A 28 -11.39 9.27 14.26
N LEU A 29 -11.52 7.94 14.42
CA LEU A 29 -12.80 7.27 14.56
C LEU A 29 -13.62 7.80 15.76
N PHE A 30 -12.97 8.26 16.82
CA PHE A 30 -13.62 8.80 18.03
C PHE A 30 -13.56 10.33 18.12
N ALA A 31 -13.30 11.01 17.00
CA ALA A 31 -13.31 12.47 16.95
C ALA A 31 -14.72 13.05 17.20
N LYS A 32 -14.80 14.34 17.55
CA LYS A 32 -16.10 15.02 17.73
C LYS A 32 -16.86 15.23 16.40
N GLN A 33 -16.15 15.27 15.28
CA GLN A 33 -16.70 15.51 13.95
C GLN A 33 -15.92 14.69 12.92
N PRO A 34 -16.54 14.28 11.79
CA PRO A 34 -15.85 13.57 10.72
C PRO A 34 -14.65 14.37 10.22
N LEU A 35 -13.55 13.68 9.92
CA LEU A 35 -12.29 14.29 9.56
C LEU A 35 -11.91 13.97 8.11
N THR A 36 -11.43 15.00 7.42
CA THR A 36 -10.74 14.86 6.14
C THR A 36 -9.31 15.34 6.35
N ILE A 37 -8.36 14.41 6.25
CA ILE A 37 -6.95 14.67 6.52
C ILE A 37 -6.18 14.47 5.22
N ARG A 38 -5.39 15.49 4.84
CA ARG A 38 -4.46 15.40 3.71
C ARG A 38 -3.06 15.13 4.23
N LEU A 39 -2.47 14.03 3.77
CA LEU A 39 -1.13 13.60 4.13
C LEU A 39 -0.22 13.73 2.92
N LYS A 40 0.96 14.30 3.13
CA LYS A 40 2.00 14.41 2.10
C LYS A 40 3.25 13.67 2.55
N GLY A 41 3.89 12.89 1.67
CA GLY A 41 5.05 12.08 2.06
C GLY A 41 5.44 11.02 1.05
N ILE A 42 5.85 9.85 1.54
CA ILE A 42 6.12 8.63 0.75
C ILE A 42 4.93 7.68 0.89
N THR A 43 4.39 7.16 -0.22
CA THR A 43 3.30 6.17 -0.17
C THR A 43 3.80 4.78 0.19
N ASN A 44 4.90 4.36 -0.44
CA ASN A 44 5.38 2.99 -0.40
C ASN A 44 6.89 2.99 -0.10
N ASP A 45 7.30 2.27 0.95
CA ASP A 45 8.69 2.02 1.32
C ASP A 45 8.87 0.51 1.57
N SER A 46 10.12 0.06 1.66
CA SER A 46 10.53 -1.31 1.99
C SER A 46 10.31 -1.70 3.46
N LYS A 47 10.11 -0.72 4.36
CA LYS A 47 10.07 -0.96 5.82
C LYS A 47 8.67 -0.92 6.41
N ASP A 48 7.78 -0.14 5.80
CA ASP A 48 6.48 0.19 6.34
C ASP A 48 5.36 -0.35 5.43
N PRO A 49 4.14 -0.58 5.96
CA PRO A 49 3.01 -0.98 5.15
C PRO A 49 2.67 0.09 4.09
N SER A 50 2.39 -0.35 2.87
CA SER A 50 1.95 0.55 1.80
C SER A 50 0.58 1.15 2.08
N VAL A 51 0.32 2.33 1.52
CA VAL A 51 -1.01 2.95 1.58
C VAL A 51 -2.07 2.08 0.88
N ASP A 52 -1.68 1.38 -0.19
CA ASP A 52 -2.57 0.48 -0.94
C ASP A 52 -2.94 -0.77 -0.15
N THR A 53 -1.96 -1.36 0.56
CA THR A 53 -2.22 -2.42 1.55
C THR A 53 -3.17 -1.92 2.60
N PHE A 54 -2.89 -0.79 3.24
CA PHE A 54 -3.73 -0.27 4.32
C PHE A 54 -5.17 -0.02 3.86
N LYS A 55 -5.35 0.46 2.62
CA LYS A 55 -6.68 0.63 2.00
C LYS A 55 -7.41 -0.70 1.81
N SER A 56 -6.69 -1.75 1.40
CA SER A 56 -7.27 -3.05 1.03
C SER A 56 -7.38 -4.03 2.20
N THR A 57 -6.67 -3.82 3.31
CA THR A 57 -6.69 -4.65 4.52
C THR A 57 -7.42 -3.95 5.67
N THR A 58 -6.95 -2.77 6.09
CA THR A 58 -7.43 -2.09 7.29
C THR A 58 -8.86 -1.59 7.15
N LEU A 59 -9.26 -1.03 6.00
CA LEU A 59 -10.63 -0.52 5.84
C LEU A 59 -11.68 -1.64 5.89
N PRO A 60 -11.51 -2.79 5.21
CA PRO A 60 -12.40 -3.94 5.41
C PRO A 60 -12.42 -4.48 6.84
N ILE A 61 -11.27 -4.48 7.53
CA ILE A 61 -11.19 -4.87 8.95
C ILE A 61 -12.05 -3.94 9.81
N LEU A 62 -11.90 -2.62 9.66
CA LEU A 62 -12.69 -1.62 10.39
C LEU A 62 -14.19 -1.77 10.14
N LYS A 63 -14.60 -2.11 8.91
CA LYS A 63 -16.00 -2.41 8.59
C LYS A 63 -16.57 -3.53 9.45
N ARG A 64 -15.76 -4.53 9.80
CA ARG A 64 -16.19 -5.65 10.67
C ARG A 64 -16.31 -5.24 12.14
N PHE A 65 -15.50 -4.29 12.58
CA PHE A 65 -15.66 -3.62 13.87
C PHE A 65 -16.86 -2.65 13.92
N GLY A 66 -17.74 -2.67 12.91
CA GLY A 66 -18.96 -1.86 12.87
C GLY A 66 -18.76 -0.42 12.40
N VAL A 67 -17.57 -0.09 11.86
CA VAL A 67 -17.35 1.23 11.26
C VAL A 67 -18.12 1.34 9.94
N PRO A 68 -18.94 2.39 9.73
CA PRO A 68 -19.68 2.56 8.49
C PRO A 68 -18.72 2.73 7.32
N SER A 69 -19.04 2.09 6.19
CA SER A 69 -18.27 2.29 4.95
C SER A 69 -18.50 3.68 4.34
N GLU A 70 -19.60 4.34 4.69
CA GLU A 70 -19.87 5.70 4.28
C GLU A 70 -18.97 6.67 5.06
N GLY A 71 -18.17 7.44 4.33
CA GLY A 71 -17.23 8.39 4.92
C GLY A 71 -15.90 7.81 5.39
N LEU A 72 -15.69 6.48 5.28
CA LEU A 72 -14.39 5.83 5.51
C LEU A 72 -13.73 5.51 4.17
N GLU A 73 -12.77 6.33 3.75
CA GLU A 73 -12.10 6.15 2.46
C GLU A 73 -10.66 6.65 2.49
N ILE A 74 -9.79 5.95 1.75
CA ILE A 74 -8.44 6.41 1.41
C ILE A 74 -8.38 6.63 -0.09
N LYS A 75 -8.15 7.89 -0.48
CA LYS A 75 -7.94 8.30 -1.86
C LYS A 75 -6.49 8.72 -2.06
N VAL A 76 -5.78 7.94 -2.86
CA VAL A 76 -4.41 8.27 -3.28
C VAL A 76 -4.51 9.18 -4.49
N GLU A 77 -4.06 10.43 -4.36
CA GLU A 77 -4.07 11.41 -5.46
C GLU A 77 -2.77 11.37 -6.25
N SER A 78 -1.65 11.09 -5.59
CA SER A 78 -0.36 10.86 -6.22
C SER A 78 0.45 9.82 -5.46
N HIS A 79 1.32 9.11 -6.18
CA HIS A 79 2.28 8.16 -5.60
C HIS A 79 3.66 8.79 -5.52
N GLY A 80 4.37 8.51 -4.43
CA GLY A 80 5.63 9.16 -4.10
C GLY A 80 6.54 8.15 -3.44
N LEU A 81 7.69 7.89 -4.06
CA LEU A 81 8.66 6.91 -3.58
C LEU A 81 9.87 7.60 -2.95
N PRO A 82 10.60 6.91 -2.05
CA PRO A 82 11.91 7.39 -1.63
C PRO A 82 12.83 7.56 -2.84
N PRO A 83 13.75 8.54 -2.82
CA PRO A 83 14.11 9.39 -1.68
C PRO A 83 13.27 10.67 -1.52
N ASN A 84 12.65 11.18 -2.58
CA ASN A 84 12.06 12.53 -2.55
C ASN A 84 10.58 12.58 -2.13
N GLY A 85 9.89 11.42 -2.11
CA GLY A 85 8.46 11.33 -1.79
C GLY A 85 7.59 12.21 -2.68
N GLY A 86 6.69 12.97 -2.05
CA GLY A 86 5.80 13.94 -2.71
C GLY A 86 4.45 13.37 -3.13
N SER A 87 4.03 12.22 -2.58
CA SER A 87 2.66 11.75 -2.71
C SER A 87 1.71 12.58 -1.88
N GLU A 88 0.47 12.72 -2.34
CA GLU A 88 -0.65 13.25 -1.57
C GLU A 88 -1.74 12.19 -1.43
N VAL A 89 -2.17 11.95 -0.18
CA VAL A 89 -3.20 10.99 0.19
C VAL A 89 -4.26 11.70 1.01
N LEU A 90 -5.52 11.50 0.64
CA LEU A 90 -6.68 11.97 1.39
C LEU A 90 -7.26 10.80 2.19
N LEU A 91 -7.33 11.00 3.51
CA LEU A 91 -8.01 10.11 4.44
C LEU A 91 -9.33 10.76 4.86
N PHE A 92 -10.43 10.06 4.62
CA PHE A 92 -11.75 10.37 5.12
C PHE A 92 -12.08 9.40 6.25
N VAL A 93 -12.42 9.92 7.43
CA VAL A 93 -12.77 9.10 8.59
C VAL A 93 -14.12 9.56 9.15
N PRO A 94 -15.10 8.65 9.29
CA PRO A 94 -16.36 8.94 9.94
C PRO A 94 -16.19 8.91 11.45
N VAL A 95 -17.16 9.46 12.18
CA VAL A 95 -17.21 9.35 13.64
C VAL A 95 -18.04 8.14 14.03
N VAL A 96 -17.51 7.33 14.94
CA VAL A 96 -18.21 6.20 15.55
C VAL A 96 -18.32 6.41 17.06
N GLN A 97 -19.43 5.95 17.64
CA GLN A 97 -19.63 6.02 19.09
C GLN A 97 -18.91 4.88 19.82
N SER A 98 -18.93 3.69 19.23
CA SER A 98 -18.30 2.49 19.77
C SER A 98 -17.94 1.52 18.63
N LEU A 99 -16.98 0.65 18.88
CA LEU A 99 -16.63 -0.45 17.97
C LEU A 99 -17.32 -1.73 18.46
N THR A 100 -17.74 -2.55 17.50
CA THR A 100 -18.32 -3.87 17.77
C THR A 100 -17.20 -4.87 17.97
N ALA A 101 -17.21 -5.60 19.09
CA ALA A 101 -16.25 -6.67 19.32
C ALA A 101 -16.46 -7.80 18.30
N VAL A 102 -15.36 -8.25 17.68
CA VAL A 102 -15.36 -9.36 16.70
C VAL A 102 -14.55 -10.50 17.29
N SER A 103 -15.08 -11.73 17.22
CA SER A 103 -14.37 -12.95 17.61
C SER A 103 -13.72 -13.60 16.39
N TRP A 104 -12.41 -13.75 16.40
CA TRP A 104 -11.64 -14.52 15.42
C TRP A 104 -11.05 -15.75 16.09
N ASN A 105 -11.64 -16.90 15.79
CA ASN A 105 -11.20 -18.18 16.36
C ASN A 105 -10.59 -19.11 15.29
N ASP A 106 -10.72 -18.74 14.02
CA ASP A 106 -10.25 -19.52 12.90
C ASP A 106 -9.87 -18.58 11.75
N GLU A 107 -8.75 -18.89 11.11
CA GLU A 107 -8.25 -18.18 9.94
C GLU A 107 -9.05 -18.49 8.67
N GLY A 108 -9.60 -19.71 8.60
CA GLY A 108 -10.34 -20.20 7.45
C GLY A 108 -9.46 -20.45 6.21
N PHE A 109 -10.12 -20.63 5.07
CA PHE A 109 -9.43 -20.93 3.80
C PHE A 109 -9.20 -19.67 2.97
N VAL A 110 -8.17 -19.69 2.12
CA VAL A 110 -7.94 -18.63 1.13
C VAL A 110 -9.11 -18.55 0.17
N ARG A 111 -9.84 -17.43 0.18
CA ARG A 111 -11.03 -17.20 -0.66
C ARG A 111 -10.67 -16.48 -1.95
N LYS A 112 -9.83 -15.45 -1.85
CA LYS A 112 -9.42 -14.65 -3.00
C LYS A 112 -8.09 -13.94 -2.77
N ILE A 113 -7.40 -13.66 -3.86
CA ILE A 113 -6.20 -12.83 -3.86
C ILE A 113 -6.49 -11.55 -4.65
N ARG A 114 -6.23 -10.42 -4.01
CA ARG A 114 -6.26 -9.08 -4.58
C ARG A 114 -4.85 -8.54 -4.60
N GLY A 115 -4.60 -7.56 -5.44
CA GLY A 115 -3.33 -6.84 -5.40
C GLY A 115 -3.38 -5.58 -6.22
N THR A 116 -2.38 -4.74 -6.02
CA THR A 116 -2.15 -3.52 -6.78
C THR A 116 -0.68 -3.51 -7.17
N SER A 117 -0.40 -3.47 -8.46
CA SER A 117 0.92 -3.19 -8.99
C SER A 117 0.95 -1.74 -9.42
N PHE A 118 1.98 -1.01 -8.99
CA PHE A 118 2.14 0.39 -9.30
C PHE A 118 3.51 0.64 -9.91
N SER A 119 3.59 1.69 -10.73
CA SER A 119 4.87 2.21 -11.22
C SER A 119 4.80 3.73 -11.32
N THR A 120 5.86 4.38 -10.85
CA THR A 120 6.01 5.84 -10.88
C THR A 120 7.16 6.20 -11.79
N ARG A 121 6.89 7.00 -12.83
CA ARG A 121 7.90 7.48 -13.80
C ARG A 121 8.73 6.36 -14.45
N MET A 122 8.16 5.16 -14.55
CA MET A 122 8.73 3.99 -15.23
C MET A 122 7.82 3.58 -16.40
N TYR A 123 8.19 2.56 -17.15
CA TYR A 123 7.34 2.06 -18.23
C TYR A 123 6.22 1.16 -17.69
N VAL A 124 5.00 1.31 -18.22
CA VAL A 124 3.83 0.48 -17.89
C VAL A 124 4.12 -1.03 -18.02
N GLN A 125 5.05 -1.42 -18.89
CA GLN A 125 5.48 -2.81 -19.08
C GLN A 125 6.00 -3.47 -17.80
N PHE A 126 6.53 -2.69 -16.86
CA PHE A 126 7.04 -3.21 -15.59
C PHE A 126 5.89 -3.78 -14.73
N GLU A 127 4.75 -3.11 -14.69
CA GLU A 127 3.55 -3.58 -14.00
C GLU A 127 3.03 -4.86 -14.61
N TYR A 128 2.89 -4.88 -15.95
CA TYR A 128 2.45 -6.09 -16.64
C TYR A 128 3.40 -7.27 -16.45
N GLY A 129 4.72 -7.02 -16.42
CA GLY A 129 5.73 -8.03 -16.12
C GLY A 129 5.55 -8.62 -14.71
N MET A 130 5.44 -7.77 -13.69
CA MET A 130 5.18 -8.18 -12.30
C MET A 130 3.88 -8.98 -12.18
N ILE A 131 2.78 -8.48 -12.75
CA ILE A 131 1.47 -9.13 -12.71
C ILE A 131 1.53 -10.50 -13.38
N LYS A 132 2.15 -10.60 -14.56
CA LYS A 132 2.26 -11.87 -15.30
C LYS A 132 3.09 -12.89 -14.52
N ALA A 133 4.22 -12.46 -13.95
CA ALA A 133 5.09 -13.31 -13.16
C ALA A 133 4.38 -13.83 -11.90
N ALA A 134 3.76 -12.94 -11.12
CA ALA A 134 3.03 -13.30 -9.90
C ALA A 134 1.86 -14.27 -10.21
N ARG A 135 1.07 -13.98 -11.26
CA ARG A 135 -0.05 -14.85 -11.66
C ARG A 135 0.42 -16.22 -12.16
N GLY A 136 1.61 -16.33 -12.73
CA GLY A 136 2.20 -17.61 -13.14
C GLY A 136 2.35 -18.60 -11.99
N ILE A 137 2.61 -18.09 -10.78
CA ILE A 137 2.78 -18.90 -9.56
C ILE A 137 1.45 -19.09 -8.82
N ILE A 138 0.60 -18.07 -8.78
CA ILE A 138 -0.61 -18.06 -7.96
C ILE A 138 -1.81 -18.76 -8.65
N ASN A 139 -1.97 -18.59 -9.96
CA ASN A 139 -3.13 -19.13 -10.69
C ASN A 139 -3.32 -20.66 -10.56
N PRO A 140 -2.24 -21.49 -10.50
CA PRO A 140 -2.38 -22.93 -10.25
C PRO A 140 -3.01 -23.27 -8.88
N LEU A 141 -2.91 -22.36 -7.90
CA LEU A 141 -3.34 -22.59 -6.52
C LEU A 141 -4.72 -21.99 -6.23
N VAL A 142 -4.99 -20.79 -6.77
CA VAL A 142 -6.23 -20.04 -6.53
C VAL A 142 -6.75 -19.49 -7.85
N SER A 143 -8.02 -19.75 -8.16
CA SER A 143 -8.65 -19.30 -9.41
C SER A 143 -9.03 -17.81 -9.39
N TYR A 144 -9.39 -17.29 -8.21
CA TYR A 144 -9.87 -15.92 -8.07
C TYR A 144 -8.75 -14.96 -7.65
N VAL A 145 -7.98 -14.53 -8.65
CA VAL A 145 -6.86 -13.58 -8.51
C VAL A 145 -7.15 -12.33 -9.31
N HIS A 146 -7.10 -11.15 -8.69
CA HIS A 146 -7.24 -9.88 -9.39
C HIS A 146 -6.21 -8.87 -8.91
N ILE A 147 -5.28 -8.52 -9.80
CA ILE A 147 -4.23 -7.55 -9.53
C ILE A 147 -4.50 -6.33 -10.42
N PHE A 148 -4.68 -5.17 -9.81
CA PHE A 148 -4.87 -3.89 -10.49
C PHE A 148 -3.51 -3.32 -10.92
N SER A 149 -3.49 -2.57 -12.02
CA SER A 149 -2.31 -1.83 -12.50
C SER A 149 -2.58 -0.34 -12.31
N ASP A 150 -1.66 0.34 -11.63
CA ASP A 150 -1.72 1.77 -11.30
C ASP A 150 -0.43 2.47 -11.74
N HIS A 151 -0.37 2.79 -13.03
CA HIS A 151 0.74 3.54 -13.61
C HIS A 151 0.55 5.03 -13.43
N ARG A 152 1.53 5.70 -12.80
CA ARG A 152 1.56 7.15 -12.64
C ARG A 152 2.78 7.77 -13.31
N SER A 153 2.52 8.89 -13.99
CA SER A 153 3.54 9.73 -14.63
C SER A 153 3.27 11.21 -14.37
N GLY A 154 4.28 12.05 -14.63
CA GLY A 154 4.15 13.51 -14.44
C GLY A 154 3.98 13.92 -12.98
N LEU A 155 2.99 14.77 -12.72
CA LEU A 155 2.71 15.34 -11.39
C LEU A 155 2.11 14.30 -10.42
N GLU A 156 1.40 13.31 -10.93
CA GLU A 156 0.80 12.23 -10.12
C GLU A 156 1.83 11.22 -9.60
N ALA A 157 3.08 11.31 -10.08
CA ALA A 157 4.19 10.43 -9.71
C ALA A 157 5.20 11.11 -8.76
N GLY A 158 4.72 12.05 -7.95
CA GLY A 158 5.49 12.68 -6.87
C GLY A 158 6.74 13.44 -7.34
N ASN A 159 7.69 13.61 -6.42
CA ASN A 159 8.89 14.45 -6.57
C ASN A 159 10.05 13.72 -7.30
N ASN A 160 9.82 13.24 -8.51
CA ASN A 160 10.88 12.70 -9.39
C ASN A 160 11.66 11.49 -8.83
N SER A 161 10.98 10.61 -8.12
CA SER A 161 11.51 9.30 -7.72
C SER A 161 10.94 8.20 -8.64
N PRO A 162 11.75 7.62 -9.55
CA PRO A 162 11.30 6.52 -10.37
C PRO A 162 11.35 5.20 -9.59
N GLY A 163 10.32 4.38 -9.72
CA GLY A 163 10.26 3.07 -9.08
C GLY A 163 8.98 2.34 -9.39
N TYR A 164 8.88 1.12 -8.89
CA TYR A 164 7.74 0.24 -9.09
C TYR A 164 7.61 -0.73 -7.93
N GLY A 165 6.42 -1.29 -7.79
CA GLY A 165 6.15 -2.25 -6.75
C GLY A 165 4.87 -3.00 -7.01
N ILE A 166 4.66 -3.97 -6.14
CA ILE A 166 3.45 -4.79 -6.14
C ILE A 166 3.09 -5.09 -4.69
N SER A 167 1.81 -4.97 -4.41
CA SER A 167 1.17 -5.32 -3.16
C SER A 167 0.20 -6.45 -3.45
N LEU A 168 0.26 -7.52 -2.67
CA LEU A 168 -0.68 -8.64 -2.74
C LEU A 168 -1.37 -8.81 -1.40
N VAL A 169 -2.68 -9.02 -1.45
CA VAL A 169 -3.56 -9.20 -0.29
C VAL A 169 -4.43 -10.42 -0.49
N VAL A 170 -4.36 -11.34 0.44
CA VAL A 170 -5.20 -12.53 0.52
C VAL A 170 -6.36 -12.21 1.45
N GLU A 171 -7.59 -12.52 1.01
CA GLU A 171 -8.76 -12.52 1.89
C GLU A 171 -9.21 -13.97 2.11
N THR A 172 -9.34 -14.36 3.38
CA THR A 172 -9.82 -15.69 3.76
C THR A 172 -11.34 -15.74 3.89
N THR A 173 -11.90 -16.94 3.97
CA THR A 173 -13.34 -17.15 4.21
C THR A 173 -13.80 -16.60 5.55
N SER A 174 -12.93 -16.65 6.56
CA SER A 174 -13.20 -16.14 7.91
C SER A 174 -13.07 -14.61 7.98
N GLY A 175 -12.62 -13.95 6.91
CA GLY A 175 -12.44 -12.49 6.84
C GLY A 175 -11.16 -12.01 7.52
N CYS A 176 -10.11 -12.83 7.48
CA CYS A 176 -8.74 -12.46 7.81
C CYS A 176 -8.03 -11.98 6.54
N PHE A 177 -7.01 -11.15 6.72
CA PHE A 177 -6.24 -10.57 5.64
C PHE A 177 -4.76 -10.83 5.87
N ILE A 178 -4.10 -11.42 4.87
CA ILE A 178 -2.65 -11.61 4.84
C ILE A 178 -2.16 -10.75 3.69
N PHE A 179 -1.11 -9.97 3.90
CA PHE A 179 -0.60 -9.07 2.87
C PHE A 179 0.91 -9.13 2.81
N ILE A 180 1.43 -8.78 1.65
CA ILE A 180 2.85 -8.59 1.42
C ILE A 180 3.05 -7.44 0.43
N ASP A 181 4.04 -6.63 0.71
CA ASP A 181 4.42 -5.48 -0.12
C ASP A 181 5.86 -5.61 -0.57
N THR A 182 6.13 -5.18 -1.80
CA THR A 182 7.49 -5.03 -2.28
C THR A 182 7.62 -3.80 -3.15
N VAL A 183 8.67 -3.02 -2.88
CA VAL A 183 8.95 -1.76 -3.56
C VAL A 183 10.39 -1.78 -4.02
N VAL A 184 10.59 -1.41 -5.28
CA VAL A 184 11.91 -1.21 -5.88
C VAL A 184 11.98 0.23 -6.35
N SER A 185 12.79 1.04 -5.67
CA SER A 185 13.03 2.45 -6.01
C SER A 185 14.51 2.67 -6.33
N GLN A 186 14.78 3.65 -7.19
CA GLN A 186 16.16 4.05 -7.47
C GLN A 186 16.64 5.01 -6.37
N VAL A 187 17.42 4.51 -5.42
CA VAL A 187 18.10 5.35 -4.44
C VAL A 187 19.20 6.13 -5.16
N ARG A 188 19.05 7.46 -5.27
CA ARG A 188 20.15 8.36 -5.59
C ARG A 188 20.83 8.71 -4.27
N ASP A 189 21.93 8.03 -3.93
CA ASP A 189 22.79 8.42 -2.82
C ASP A 189 23.38 9.80 -3.15
N ASN A 190 22.92 10.85 -2.47
CA ASN A 190 23.44 12.21 -2.65
C ASN A 190 24.57 12.56 -1.66
N ASP A 191 25.03 11.60 -0.86
CA ASP A 191 25.99 11.82 0.23
C ASP A 191 27.41 11.27 -0.04
N THR A 192 27.72 10.82 -1.26
CA THR A 192 29.10 10.42 -1.60
C THR A 192 29.76 11.42 -2.53
N CYS A 193 30.58 12.29 -1.94
CA CYS A 193 31.60 13.07 -2.64
C CYS A 193 32.54 12.14 -3.41
N GLY A 194 32.61 12.33 -4.73
CA GLY A 194 33.77 11.96 -5.54
C GLY A 194 33.75 10.57 -6.17
N LEU A 195 34.05 10.57 -7.47
CA LEU A 195 34.26 9.45 -8.38
C LEU A 195 32.98 8.87 -8.99
N ALA A 196 32.81 9.22 -10.27
CA ALA A 196 31.90 8.57 -11.19
C ALA A 196 32.13 7.06 -11.17
N ASP A 197 31.18 6.33 -10.62
CA ASP A 197 30.89 4.99 -11.07
C ASP A 197 29.38 4.90 -11.28
N ASP A 198 29.01 4.73 -12.54
CA ASP A 198 27.66 4.68 -13.09
C ASP A 198 27.01 3.32 -12.74
N ALA A 199 27.12 2.92 -11.47
CA ALA A 199 26.45 1.74 -10.94
C ALA A 199 24.99 2.11 -10.67
N ARG A 200 24.18 2.11 -11.73
CA ARG A 200 22.78 1.70 -11.58
C ARG A 200 22.83 0.37 -10.83
N ARG A 201 22.65 0.36 -9.50
CA ARG A 201 22.41 -0.90 -8.78
C ARG A 201 21.29 -1.58 -9.55
N ASP A 202 21.58 -2.76 -10.09
CA ASP A 202 20.67 -3.46 -11.00
C ASP A 202 19.31 -3.58 -10.31
N LEU A 203 18.35 -2.77 -10.77
CA LEU A 203 16.99 -2.82 -10.25
C LEU A 203 16.51 -4.24 -10.51
N MET A 204 16.14 -4.97 -9.45
CA MET A 204 15.70 -6.36 -9.55
C MET A 204 14.63 -6.47 -10.64
N PRO A 205 14.81 -7.28 -11.70
CA PRO A 205 13.89 -7.29 -12.83
C PRO A 205 12.42 -7.42 -12.38
N PRO A 206 11.46 -6.73 -13.04
CA PRO A 206 10.06 -6.74 -12.61
C PRO A 206 9.48 -8.16 -12.58
N ASN A 207 9.95 -9.05 -13.45
CA ASN A 207 9.53 -10.45 -13.43
C ASN A 207 10.00 -11.17 -12.16
N ASP A 208 11.27 -10.98 -11.78
CA ASP A 208 11.85 -11.59 -10.57
C ASP A 208 11.19 -11.03 -9.31
N ASN A 209 10.85 -9.73 -9.32
CA ASN A 209 10.05 -9.12 -8.26
C ASN A 209 8.68 -9.79 -8.12
N GLY A 210 7.99 -10.01 -9.24
CA GLY A 210 6.69 -10.70 -9.26
C GLY A 210 6.77 -12.16 -8.78
N VAL A 211 7.87 -12.86 -9.09
CA VAL A 211 8.13 -14.22 -8.60
C VAL A 211 8.42 -14.22 -7.10
N GLY A 212 9.29 -13.30 -6.65
CA GLY A 212 9.71 -13.16 -5.27
C GLY A 212 8.52 -12.89 -4.34
N ILE A 213 7.69 -11.90 -4.68
CA ILE A 213 6.52 -11.56 -3.87
C ILE A 213 5.48 -12.69 -3.83
N ALA A 214 5.26 -13.39 -4.93
CA ALA A 214 4.31 -14.51 -4.95
C ALA A 214 4.81 -15.68 -4.09
N SER A 215 6.11 -15.96 -4.14
CA SER A 215 6.71 -17.02 -3.31
C SER A 215 6.68 -16.65 -1.82
N ALA A 216 6.98 -15.39 -1.49
CA ALA A 216 6.92 -14.89 -0.13
C ALA A 216 5.47 -14.87 0.40
N LEU A 217 4.49 -14.50 -0.42
CA LEU A 217 3.07 -14.60 -0.05
C LEU A 217 2.66 -16.03 0.32
N LEU A 218 3.11 -17.03 -0.45
CA LEU A 218 2.84 -18.44 -0.13
C LEU A 218 3.54 -18.87 1.16
N GLY A 219 4.73 -18.33 1.43
CA GLY A 219 5.43 -18.51 2.70
C GLY A 219 4.64 -17.94 3.87
N GLU A 220 4.11 -16.72 3.74
CA GLU A 220 3.27 -16.08 4.76
C GLU A 220 1.97 -16.85 4.99
N ILE A 221 1.29 -17.30 3.92
CA ILE A 221 0.08 -18.14 4.05
C ILE A 221 0.37 -19.47 4.76
N ALA A 222 1.58 -20.01 4.61
CA ALA A 222 1.95 -21.27 5.27
C ALA A 222 2.34 -21.08 6.74
N GLN A 223 2.80 -19.88 7.11
CA GLN A 223 3.19 -19.52 8.48
C GLN A 223 2.05 -18.84 9.25
N SER A 224 1.02 -18.36 8.56
CA SER A 224 -0.10 -17.67 9.17
C SER A 224 -0.92 -18.61 10.05
N GLY A 225 -1.36 -18.04 11.17
CA GLY A 225 -2.22 -18.65 12.17
C GLY A 225 -2.89 -17.54 12.97
N VAL A 226 -4.19 -17.68 13.22
CA VAL A 226 -5.01 -16.74 14.01
C VAL A 226 -5.34 -17.34 15.37
#